data_AF-A0A967WAW5-F1
#
_entry.id   AF-A0A967WAW5-F1
#
_cell.length_a   1.000
_cell.length_b   1.000
_cell.length_c   1.000
_cell.angle_alpha   90.00
_cell.angle_beta   90.00
_cell.angle_gamma   90.00
#
_symmetry.space_group_name_H-M   'P 1'
#
loop_
_entity.id
_entity.type
_entity.pdbx_description
1 polymer ?
#
loop_
_entity_poly.entity_id
_entity_poly.type
_entity_poly.pdbx_seq_one_letter_code
_entity_poly.pdbx_strand_id
1 'polypeptide(L)' 'HTVRHMRKELWMPGLLTRQHREVWKAEGAKDLAQRTRERVLELADGHRPPPLPGETLATLERLRRKGEAELTAE' A
#
# COMPACT_ATOMS: atom_id res chain seq x y z
N HIS A 1 6.25 28.98 18.50
CA HIS A 1 6.47 27.57 18.92
C HIS A 1 5.54 26.60 18.18
N THR A 2 4.21 26.70 18.33
CA THR A 2 3.21 25.73 17.82
C THR A 2 3.29 25.47 16.30
N VAL A 3 3.22 26.50 15.46
CA VAL A 3 3.25 26.32 13.98
C VAL A 3 4.57 25.67 13.51
N ARG A 4 5.67 25.96 14.19
CA ARG A 4 7.01 25.46 13.85
C ARG A 4 7.14 23.94 14.02
N HIS A 5 6.43 23.34 14.98
CA HIS A 5 6.58 21.93 15.32
C HIS A 5 5.35 21.07 15.03
N MET A 6 4.18 21.67 14.77
CA MET A 6 2.90 20.97 14.60
C MET A 6 2.97 19.76 13.65
N ARG A 7 3.62 19.90 12.49
CA ARG A 7 3.71 18.82 11.48
C ARG A 7 4.73 17.72 11.84
N LYS A 8 5.68 18.00 12.74
CA LYS A 8 6.70 17.05 13.18
C LYS A 8 6.26 16.27 14.41
N GLU A 9 5.54 16.93 15.32
CA GLU A 9 5.17 16.35 16.62
C GLU A 9 3.78 15.74 16.63
N LEU A 10 2.87 16.19 15.76
CA LEU A 10 1.53 15.59 15.66
C LEU A 10 1.51 14.49 14.61
N TRP A 11 1.02 13.33 15.03
CA TRP A 11 0.63 12.28 14.12
C TRP A 11 -0.63 12.69 13.35
N MET A 12 -0.55 12.63 12.02
CA MET A 12 -1.67 12.90 11.12
C MET A 12 -2.15 11.58 10.50
N PRO A 13 -3.40 11.15 10.76
CA PRO A 13 -3.88 9.88 10.25
C PRO A 13 -4.09 9.95 8.73
N GLY A 14 -3.65 8.91 8.01
CA GLY A 14 -3.87 8.81 6.56
C GLY A 14 -5.30 8.40 6.17
N LEU A 15 -5.93 7.52 6.97
CA LEU A 15 -7.26 6.94 6.67
C LEU A 15 -8.38 7.45 7.58
N LEU A 16 -8.09 7.89 8.80
CA LEU A 16 -9.14 8.37 9.71
C LEU A 16 -9.61 9.76 9.26
N THR A 17 -10.91 10.02 9.38
CA THR A 17 -11.45 11.37 9.15
C THR A 17 -11.35 12.20 10.42
N ARG A 18 -10.88 13.45 10.29
CA ARG A 18 -11.01 14.50 11.31
C ARG A 18 -11.94 15.62 10.84
N GLN A 19 -12.68 15.39 9.76
CA GLN A 19 -13.57 16.38 9.19
C GLN A 19 -14.81 16.58 10.07
N HIS A 20 -15.40 17.77 9.95
CA HIS A 20 -16.75 18.00 10.47
C HIS A 20 -17.75 17.10 9.75
N ARG A 21 -18.76 16.64 10.49
CA ARG A 21 -19.77 15.68 10.00
C ARG A 21 -20.46 16.13 8.72
N GLU A 22 -20.80 17.41 8.59
CA GLU A 22 -21.52 17.93 7.42
C GLU A 22 -20.65 17.89 6.15
N VAL A 23 -19.35 18.14 6.27
CA VAL A 23 -18.40 18.01 5.14
C VAL A 23 -18.25 16.54 4.76
N TRP A 24 -18.00 15.66 5.73
CA TRP A 24 -17.89 14.22 5.48
C TRP A 24 -19.14 13.64 4.80
N LYS A 25 -20.33 14.13 5.19
CA LYS A 25 -21.59 13.75 4.55
C LYS A 25 -21.70 14.23 3.11
N ALA A 26 -21.36 15.50 2.85
CA ALA A 26 -21.38 16.07 1.51
C ALA A 26 -20.39 15.37 0.56
N GLU A 27 -19.28 14.85 1.10
CA GLU A 27 -18.27 14.08 0.36
C GLU A 27 -18.63 12.59 0.16
N GLY A 28 -19.87 12.20 0.45
CA GLY A 28 -20.37 10.83 0.22
C GLY A 28 -20.26 9.90 1.42
N ALA A 29 -19.95 10.42 2.61
CA ALA A 29 -20.06 9.71 3.89
C ALA A 29 -19.35 8.35 3.94
N LYS A 30 -18.18 8.24 3.32
CA LYS A 30 -17.45 6.96 3.27
C LYS A 30 -17.03 6.49 4.65
N ASP A 31 -17.33 5.25 4.95
CA ASP A 31 -16.83 4.60 6.15
C ASP A 31 -15.34 4.21 6.02
N LEU A 32 -14.77 3.71 7.11
CA LEU A 32 -13.36 3.33 7.15
C LEU A 32 -13.06 2.15 6.22
N ALA A 33 -13.99 1.21 6.04
CA ALA A 33 -13.78 0.03 5.20
C ALA A 33 -13.71 0.42 3.72
N GLN A 34 -14.61 1.29 3.27
CA GLN A 34 -14.62 1.86 1.92
C GLN A 34 -13.32 2.60 1.62
N ARG A 35 -12.90 3.50 2.52
CA ARG A 35 -11.63 4.25 2.36
C ARG A 35 -10.41 3.34 2.37
N THR A 36 -10.42 2.29 3.20
CA THR A 36 -9.34 1.30 3.23
C THR A 36 -9.25 0.55 1.91
N ARG A 37 -10.39 0.10 1.38
CA ARG A 37 -10.45 -0.60 0.09
C ARG A 37 -9.93 0.27 -1.05
N GLU A 38 -10.36 1.52 -1.10
CA GLU A 38 -9.87 2.48 -2.11
C GLU A 38 -8.36 2.66 -2.02
N ARG A 39 -7.82 2.85 -0.81
CA ARG A 39 -6.39 3.00 -0.61
C ARG A 39 -5.58 1.76 -1.03
N VAL A 40 -6.13 0.56 -0.80
CA VAL A 40 -5.50 -0.70 -1.22
C VAL A 40 -5.45 -0.78 -2.75
N LEU A 41 -6.55 -0.44 -3.43
CA LEU A 41 -6.60 -0.45 -4.90
C LEU A 41 -5.61 0.56 -5.50
N GLU A 42 -5.59 1.79 -4.98
CA GLU A 42 -4.60 2.80 -5.38
C GLU A 42 -3.15 2.32 -5.25
N LEU A 43 -2.84 1.63 -4.15
CA LEU A 43 -1.51 1.07 -3.92
C LEU A 43 -1.21 -0.07 -4.87
N ALA A 44 -2.15 -0.99 -5.09
CA ALA A 44 -1.98 -2.12 -6.00
C ALA A 44 -1.71 -1.64 -7.43
N ASP A 45 -2.43 -0.61 -7.89
CA ASP A 45 -2.33 -0.10 -9.25
C ASP A 45 -1.05 0.75 -9.46
N GLY A 46 -0.76 1.63 -8.50
CA GLY A 46 0.26 2.66 -8.65
C GLY A 46 1.63 2.34 -8.05
N HIS A 47 1.73 1.41 -7.10
CA HIS A 47 3.01 1.14 -6.43
C HIS A 47 3.99 0.45 -7.40
N ARG A 48 5.19 1.01 -7.50
CA ARG A 48 6.31 0.44 -8.25
C ARG A 48 7.47 0.27 -7.26
N PRO A 49 7.66 -0.94 -6.69
CA PRO A 49 8.78 -1.19 -5.81
C PRO A 49 10.09 -1.08 -6.59
N PRO A 50 11.20 -0.68 -5.95
CA PRO A 50 12.52 -0.74 -6.57
C PRO A 50 12.79 -2.15 -7.12
N PRO A 51 13.38 -2.27 -8.33
CA PRO A 51 13.67 -3.57 -8.91
C PRO A 51 14.68 -4.32 -8.04
N LEU A 52 14.54 -5.65 -7.98
CA LEU A 52 15.53 -6.51 -7.34
C LEU A 52 16.84 -6.51 -8.17
N PRO A 53 18.00 -6.73 -7.51
CA PRO A 53 19.25 -6.94 -8.23
C PRO A 53 19.15 -8.10 -9.24
N GLY A 54 19.83 -7.96 -10.38
CA GLY A 54 19.76 -8.93 -11.47
C GLY A 54 20.19 -10.35 -11.05
N GLU A 55 21.19 -10.47 -10.18
CA GLU A 55 21.64 -11.76 -9.62
C GLU A 55 20.57 -12.47 -8.79
N THR A 56 19.76 -11.69 -8.06
CA THR A 56 18.65 -12.20 -7.26
C THR A 56 17.54 -12.71 -8.18
N LEU A 57 17.19 -11.96 -9.23
CA LEU A 57 16.20 -12.37 -10.22
C LEU A 57 16.63 -13.65 -10.97
N ALA A 58 17.90 -13.72 -11.38
CA ALA A 58 18.44 -14.90 -12.05
C ALA A 58 18.40 -16.15 -11.14
N THR A 59 18.65 -15.97 -9.84
CA THR A 59 18.56 -17.05 -8.87
C THR A 59 17.12 -17.51 -8.64
N LEU A 60 16.18 -16.58 -8.51
CA LEU A 60 14.75 -16.90 -8.39
C LEU A 60 14.24 -17.67 -9.60
N GLU A 61 14.63 -17.27 -10.80
CA GLU A 61 14.24 -17.95 -12.03
C GLU A 61 14.80 -19.38 -12.12
N ARG A 62 16.06 -19.59 -11.70
CA ARG A 62 16.66 -20.92 -11.60
C ARG A 62 15.89 -21.82 -10.62
N LEU A 63 15.51 -21.28 -9.46
CA LEU A 63 14.76 -22.02 -8.45
C LEU A 63 13.36 -22.37 -8.93
N ARG A 64 12.65 -21.43 -9.58
CA ARG A 64 11.33 -21.64 -10.17
C ARG A 64 11.34 -22.81 -11.16
N ARG A 65 12.26 -22.78 -12.13
CA ARG A 65 12.39 -23.83 -13.15
C ARG A 65 12.70 -25.20 -12.55
N LYS A 66 13.54 -25.24 -11.51
CA LYS A 66 13.86 -26.49 -10.82
C LYS A 66 12.62 -27.08 -10.13
N GLY A 67 11.87 -26.25 -9.40
CA GLY A 67 10.65 -26.70 -8.71
C GLY A 67 9.54 -27.14 -9.68
N GLU A 68 9.38 -26.43 -10.81
CA GLU A 68 8.44 -26.84 -11.86
C GLU A 68 8.79 -28.23 -12.41
N ALA A 69 10.07 -28.50 -12.69
CA ALA A 69 10.52 -29.79 -13.20
C ALA A 69 10.29 -30.93 -12.19
N GLU A 70 10.54 -30.69 -10.90
CA GLU A 70 10.29 -31.66 -9.83
C GLU A 70 8.80 -32.00 -9.70
N LEU A 71 7.90 -31.02 -9.82
CA LEU A 71 6.45 -31.23 -9.76
C LEU A 71 5.89 -31.98 -10.97
N THR A 72 6.50 -31.84 -12.14
CA THR A 72 6.06 -32.52 -13.38
C THR A 72 6.69 -33.90 -13.60
N ALA A 73 7.65 -34.27 -12.75
CA ALA A 73 8.32 -35.57 -12.84
C ALA A 73 7.63 -36.68 -12.02
N GLU A 74 6.59 -36.34 -11.24
CA GLU A 74 5.59 -37.27 -10.67
C GLU A 74 4.43 -37.50 -11.65
#